data_AF-A0A4Z0B5K5-F1
#
_entry.id   AF-A0A4Z0B5K5-F1
#
_cell.length_a   1.000
_cell.length_b   1.000
_cell.length_c   1.000
_cell.angle_alpha   90.00
_cell.angle_beta   90.00
_cell.angle_gamma   90.00
#
_symmetry.space_group_name_H-M   'P 1'
#
loop_
_entity.id
_entity.type
_entity.pdbx_description
1 polymer ?
#
loop_
_entity_poly.entity_id
_entity_poly.type
_entity_poly.pdbx_seq_one_letter_code
_entity_poly.pdbx_strand_id
1 'polypeptide(L)'
;MLLQKLPGLGEGLATVDYMTEVIAYVARHSQSLTQKSKLCRAHVGNLDFKGFFLRVSQYCKRVLPVAPHVDWVALWGGDVATWLYPPRSAFRDDMRDGM
;
A
#
# COMPACT_ATOMS: atom_id res chain seq x y z
N MET A 1 -6.08 1.05 -23.52
CA MET A 1 -7.01 1.84 -22.67
C MET A 1 -6.40 1.93 -21.29
N LEU A 2 -5.95 3.13 -20.91
CA LEU A 2 -5.08 3.40 -19.76
C LEU A 2 -5.90 3.40 -18.47
N LEU A 3 -5.58 2.53 -17.51
CA LEU A 3 -6.09 2.61 -16.14
C LEU A 3 -5.66 3.96 -15.57
N GLN A 4 -6.64 4.87 -15.43
CA GLN A 4 -6.48 6.17 -14.81
C GLN A 4 -6.00 5.99 -13.36
N LYS A 5 -5.06 6.86 -12.99
CA LYS A 5 -4.40 6.94 -11.67
C LYS A 5 -5.43 6.84 -10.55
N LEU A 6 -5.22 5.90 -9.63
CA LEU A 6 -5.75 5.98 -8.27
C LEU A 6 -4.99 7.11 -7.55
N PRO A 7 -5.61 8.25 -7.23
CA PRO A 7 -4.97 9.29 -6.44
C PRO A 7 -5.00 8.83 -4.98
N GLY A 8 -3.90 8.26 -4.51
CA GLY A 8 -3.82 7.79 -3.12
C GLY A 8 -2.65 6.88 -2.83
N LEU A 9 -2.08 6.23 -3.84
CA LEU A 9 -0.90 5.39 -3.64
C LEU A 9 0.42 6.17 -3.79
N GLY A 10 0.42 7.41 -3.29
CA GLY A 10 1.61 8.24 -3.10
C GLY A 10 2.12 8.25 -1.66
N GLU A 11 1.41 7.62 -0.74
CA GLU A 11 1.78 7.46 0.68
C GLU A 11 2.00 5.97 0.99
N GLY A 12 3.11 5.62 1.67
CA GLY A 12 3.05 4.52 2.64
C GLY A 12 3.76 3.20 2.33
N LEU A 13 4.92 3.19 1.67
CA LEU A 13 5.89 2.09 1.87
C LEU A 13 7.16 2.65 2.51
N ALA A 14 7.26 2.46 3.82
CA ALA A 14 8.43 2.78 4.62
C ALA A 14 8.96 1.50 5.28
N THR A 15 10.28 1.39 5.39
CA THR A 15 10.87 0.33 6.21
C THR A 15 10.59 0.63 7.67
N VAL A 16 10.50 -0.42 8.49
CA VAL A 16 10.32 -0.26 9.95
C VAL A 16 11.46 0.54 10.55
N ASP A 17 12.70 0.28 10.13
CA ASP A 17 13.88 1.01 10.61
C ASP A 17 13.80 2.52 10.32
N TYR A 18 13.31 2.89 9.13
CA TYR A 18 13.11 4.30 8.80
C TYR A 18 12.01 4.93 9.67
N MET A 19 10.90 4.21 9.88
CA MET A 19 9.83 4.71 10.76
C MET A 19 10.32 4.89 12.19
N THR A 20 11.08 3.94 12.74
CA THR A 20 11.59 4.01 14.10
C THR A 20 12.60 5.14 14.27
N GLU A 21 13.48 5.37 13.30
CA GLU A 21 14.40 6.51 13.28
C GLU A 21 13.67 7.86 13.31
N VAL A 22 12.65 8.02 12.46
CA VAL A 22 11.89 9.28 12.42
C VAL A 22 11.09 9.49 13.70
N ILE A 23 10.43 8.44 14.22
CA ILE A 23 9.70 8.53 15.50
C ILE A 23 10.64 8.95 16.63
N ALA A 24 11.82 8.31 16.71
CA ALA A 24 12.82 8.62 17.73
C ALA A 24 13.35 10.06 17.60
N TYR A 25 13.54 10.54 16.37
CA TYR A 25 13.92 11.93 16.10
C TYR A 25 12.83 12.91 16.57
N VAL A 26 11.58 12.71 16.16
CA VAL A 26 10.44 13.59 16.53
C VAL A 26 10.24 13.62 18.03
N ALA A 27 10.28 12.46 18.70
CA ALA A 27 10.09 12.37 20.15
C ALA A 27 11.13 13.17 20.96
N ARG A 28 12.34 13.37 20.42
CA ARG A 28 13.42 14.15 21.07
C ARG A 28 13.35 15.66 20.79
N HIS A 29 12.51 16.12 19.88
CA HIS A 29 12.41 17.53 19.49
C HIS A 29 11.01 18.08 19.82
N SER A 30 10.85 18.60 21.04
CA SER A 30 9.57 19.01 21.65
C SER A 30 8.74 20.02 20.83
N GLN A 31 9.38 20.81 19.96
CA GLN A 31 8.70 21.75 19.06
C GLN A 31 7.86 21.07 17.97
N SER A 32 8.03 19.76 17.76
CA SER A 32 7.32 18.98 16.74
C SER A 32 6.13 18.15 17.27
N LEU A 33 5.94 18.08 18.59
CA LEU A 33 4.93 17.22 19.23
C LEU A 33 3.48 17.68 19.00
N THR A 34 3.27 18.95 18.66
CA THR A 34 1.94 19.51 18.36
C THR A 34 1.58 19.46 16.88
N GLN A 35 2.48 19.01 16.01
CA GLN A 35 2.29 19.01 14.57
C GLN A 35 1.98 17.60 14.04
N LYS A 36 0.79 17.40 13.49
CA LYS A 36 0.48 16.20 12.71
C LYS A 36 1.23 16.26 11.38
N SER A 37 2.31 15.50 11.30
CA SER A 37 3.12 15.39 10.08
C SER A 37 2.89 14.05 9.40
N LYS A 38 2.67 14.07 8.09
CA LYS A 38 2.69 12.85 7.27
C LYS A 38 4.13 12.50 6.93
N LEU A 39 4.48 11.23 7.14
CA LEU A 39 5.76 10.66 6.73
C LEU A 39 5.78 10.49 5.21
N CYS A 40 6.14 11.57 4.51
CA CYS A 40 6.37 11.54 3.07
C CYS A 40 7.87 11.41 2.82
N ARG A 41 8.33 10.25 2.35
CA ARG A 41 9.72 10.10 1.92
C ARG A 41 9.95 11.05 0.73
N ALA A 42 10.94 11.93 0.83
CA ALA A 42 11.24 12.90 -0.23
C ALA A 42 11.71 12.15 -1.49
N HIS A 43 10.77 11.96 -2.43
CA HIS A 43 10.84 11.58 -3.85
C HIS A 43 11.81 10.48 -4.37
N VAL A 44 12.87 10.10 -3.66
CA VAL A 44 13.84 9.10 -4.10
C VAL A 44 13.32 7.71 -3.72
N GLY A 45 12.94 6.93 -4.74
CA GLY A 45 12.51 5.54 -4.59
C GLY A 45 11.06 5.36 -4.11
N ASN A 46 10.19 6.35 -4.32
CA ASN A 46 8.75 6.15 -4.22
C ASN A 46 8.35 5.12 -5.26
N LEU A 47 7.98 3.95 -4.76
CA LEU A 47 7.57 2.83 -5.58
C LEU A 47 6.05 2.90 -5.70
N ASP A 48 5.55 3.10 -6.91
CA ASP A 48 4.12 2.93 -7.15
C ASP A 48 3.75 1.44 -7.04
N PHE A 49 2.45 1.14 -7.03
CA PHE A 49 1.93 -0.22 -6.89
C PHE A 49 2.57 -1.18 -7.90
N LYS A 50 2.69 -0.72 -9.15
CA LYS A 50 3.20 -1.53 -10.26
C LYS A 50 4.68 -1.82 -10.06
N GLY A 51 5.46 -0.82 -9.68
CA GLY A 51 6.86 -0.96 -9.31
C GLY A 51 7.06 -1.91 -8.14
N PHE A 52 6.14 -1.92 -7.16
CA PHE A 52 6.19 -2.86 -6.05
C PHE A 52 6.02 -4.31 -6.51
N PHE A 53 4.94 -4.59 -7.22
CA PHE A 53 4.69 -5.95 -7.71
C PHE A 53 5.74 -6.41 -8.73
N LEU A 54 6.33 -5.50 -9.51
CA LEU A 54 7.46 -5.83 -10.38
C LEU A 54 8.70 -6.25 -9.59
N ARG A 55 9.01 -5.60 -8.45
CA ARG A 55 10.13 -6.03 -7.60
C ARG A 55 9.84 -7.37 -6.92
N VAL A 56 8.60 -7.58 -6.46
CA VAL A 56 8.19 -8.86 -5.87
C VAL A 56 8.31 -10.00 -6.90
N SER A 57 7.87 -9.78 -8.14
CA SER A 57 7.94 -10.78 -9.20
C SER A 57 9.40 -11.19 -9.51
N GLN A 58 10.30 -10.20 -9.58
CA GLN A 58 11.74 -10.41 -9.77
C GLN A 58 12.36 -11.19 -8.60
N TYR A 59 12.09 -10.76 -7.37
CA TYR A 59 12.62 -11.40 -6.17
C TYR A 59 12.15 -12.85 -6.02
N CYS A 60 10.85 -13.08 -6.23
CA CYS A 60 10.25 -14.42 -6.13
C CYS A 60 10.49 -15.29 -7.38
N LYS A 61 11.11 -14.75 -8.44
CA LYS A 61 11.30 -15.40 -9.75
C LYS A 61 10.00 -15.97 -10.32
N ARG A 62 8.91 -15.23 -10.20
CA ARG A 62 7.56 -15.64 -10.66
C ARG A 62 6.91 -14.52 -11.43
N VAL A 63 6.22 -14.86 -12.51
CA VAL A 63 5.37 -13.92 -13.23
C VAL A 63 4.10 -13.70 -12.42
N LEU A 64 3.76 -12.43 -12.17
CA LEU A 64 2.50 -12.04 -11.54
C LEU A 64 1.54 -11.57 -12.65
N PRO A 65 0.49 -12.35 -12.98
CA PRO A 65 -0.46 -11.94 -13.99
C PRO A 65 -1.25 -10.72 -13.51
N VAL A 66 -1.50 -9.80 -14.44
CA VAL A 66 -2.38 -8.66 -14.18
C VAL A 66 -3.81 -9.10 -14.43
N ALA A 67 -4.65 -9.00 -13.40
CA ALA A 67 -6.08 -9.28 -13.48
C ALA A 67 -6.88 -8.01 -13.14
N PRO A 68 -8.06 -7.81 -13.75
CA PRO A 68 -9.03 -6.83 -13.26
C PRO A 68 -9.34 -7.07 -11.78
N HIS A 69 -9.57 -6.00 -11.02
CA HIS A 69 -9.80 -6.07 -9.58
C HIS A 69 -10.92 -7.05 -9.21
N VAL A 70 -12.06 -6.96 -9.92
CA VAL A 70 -13.23 -7.83 -9.70
C VAL A 70 -12.86 -9.31 -9.90
N ASP A 71 -12.12 -9.61 -10.97
CA ASP A 71 -11.69 -10.97 -11.28
C ASP A 71 -10.69 -11.48 -10.24
N TRP A 72 -9.77 -10.63 -9.79
CA TRP A 72 -8.81 -10.98 -8.73
C TRP A 72 -9.51 -11.29 -7.40
N VAL A 73 -10.51 -10.50 -7.00
CA VAL A 73 -11.31 -10.78 -5.80
C VAL A 73 -12.13 -12.06 -5.97
N ALA A 74 -12.64 -12.33 -7.17
CA ALA A 74 -13.40 -13.56 -7.45
C ALA A 74 -12.56 -14.84 -7.25
N LEU A 75 -11.23 -14.78 -7.43
CA LEU A 75 -10.33 -15.94 -7.23
C LEU A 75 -10.34 -16.48 -5.81
N TRP A 76 -10.57 -15.63 -4.81
CA TRP A 76 -10.43 -16.00 -3.39
C TRP A 76 -11.63 -15.57 -2.53
N GLY A 77 -12.51 -14.69 -3.02
CA GLY A 77 -13.54 -14.05 -2.22
C GLY A 77 -14.58 -15.00 -1.62
N GLY A 78 -14.77 -16.19 -2.20
CA GLY A 78 -15.65 -17.23 -1.65
C GLY A 78 -14.97 -18.18 -0.66
N ASP A 79 -13.64 -18.16 -0.59
CA ASP A 79 -12.86 -19.09 0.22
C ASP A 79 -12.70 -18.55 1.66
N VAL A 80 -13.34 -19.21 2.63
CA VAL A 80 -13.22 -18.83 4.05
C VAL A 80 -11.89 -19.20 4.68
N ALA A 81 -11.13 -20.10 4.04
CA ALA A 81 -9.83 -20.57 4.53
C ALA A 81 -8.67 -19.66 4.08
N THR A 82 -8.90 -18.76 3.12
CA THR A 82 -7.86 -17.83 2.68
C THR A 82 -7.55 -16.78 3.74
N TRP A 83 -6.27 -16.44 3.89
CA TRP A 83 -5.79 -15.35 4.75
C TRP A 83 -6.38 -13.98 4.38
N LEU A 84 -6.93 -13.85 3.17
CA LEU A 84 -7.59 -12.63 2.69
C LEU A 84 -9.09 -12.58 3.05
N TYR A 85 -9.66 -13.63 3.64
CA TYR A 85 -11.07 -13.64 4.03
C TYR A 85 -11.42 -12.60 5.11
N PRO A 86 -10.64 -12.44 6.21
CA PRO A 86 -10.96 -11.46 7.24
C PRO A 86 -11.04 -10.01 6.71
N PRO A 87 -10.10 -9.51 5.88
CA PRO A 87 -10.20 -8.17 5.30
C PRO A 87 -11.06 -8.10 4.02
N ARG A 88 -11.87 -9.13 3.69
CA ARG A 88 -12.56 -9.21 2.39
C ARG A 88 -13.45 -8.00 2.06
N SER A 89 -14.09 -7.38 3.04
CA SER A 89 -14.93 -6.18 2.82
C SER A 89 -14.13 -5.03 2.23
N ALA A 90 -12.88 -4.82 2.68
CA ALA A 90 -12.00 -3.77 2.15
C ALA A 90 -11.68 -3.93 0.66
N PHE A 91 -11.87 -5.13 0.10
CA PHE A 91 -11.67 -5.43 -1.33
C PHE A 91 -12.98 -5.57 -2.11
N ARG A 92 -14.14 -5.66 -1.44
CA ARG A 92 -15.45 -5.76 -2.11
C ARG A 92 -16.19 -4.44 -2.13
N ASP A 93 -16.00 -3.62 -1.11
CA ASP A 93 -16.61 -2.31 -1.03
C ASP A 93 -15.87 -1.41 -2.02
N ASP A 94 -16.62 -0.90 -3.00
CA ASP A 94 -16.11 0.10 -3.92
C ASP A 94 -15.67 1.29 -3.06
N MET A 95 -14.35 1.54 -2.95
CA MET A 95 -13.80 2.78 -2.38
C MET A 95 -14.13 4.01 -3.26
N ARG A 96 -15.28 4.01 -3.92
CA ARG A 96 -15.78 5.12 -4.72
C ARG A 96 -16.61 6.11 -3.90
N ASP A 97 -17.21 5.67 -2.79
CA ASP A 97 -18.09 6.52 -1.96
C ASP A 97 -17.57 6.72 -0.52
N GLY A 98 -16.26 6.57 -0.31
CA GLY A 98 -15.63 6.99 0.94
C GLY A 98 -15.37 8.50 0.94
N MET A 99 -16.43 9.30 1.18
CA MET A 99 -16.44 10.73 1.58
C MET A 99 -15.30 11.64 1.09
#